data_AF-A0A1F7GLG3-F1
#
_entry.id   AF-A0A1F7GLG3-F1
#
_cell.length_a   1.000
_cell.length_b   1.000
_cell.length_c   1.000
_cell.angle_alpha   90.00
_cell.angle_beta   90.00
_cell.angle_gamma   90.00
#
_symmetry.space_group_name_H-M   'P 1'
#
loop_
_entity.id
_entity.type
_entity.pdbx_description
1 polymer ?
#
loop_
_entity_poly.entity_id
_entity_poly.type
_entity_poly.pdbx_seq_one_letter_code
_entity_poly.pdbx_strand_id
1 'polypeptide(L)'
;MTQIRLNKTPELEEVLTYLRNKYRLLSEAEIIKVALAEKYAKEVRIPLVDEETEKLIAQGLDDIKNGRYTEIKTDEELDAYLKSL
;
A
#
# COMPACT_ATOMS: atom_id res chain seq x y z
N MET A 1 -18.58 -0.51 -14.38
CA MET A 1 -17.62 -1.50 -13.82
C MET A 1 -16.94 -2.19 -14.97
N THR A 2 -15.61 -2.17 -15.02
CA THR A 2 -14.83 -2.89 -16.03
C THR A 2 -14.42 -4.24 -15.45
N GLN A 3 -14.62 -5.33 -16.18
CA GLN A 3 -14.32 -6.69 -15.73
C GLN A 3 -13.20 -7.30 -16.57
N ILE A 4 -12.18 -7.86 -15.92
CA ILE A 4 -11.17 -8.71 -16.55
C ILE A 4 -11.59 -10.17 -16.35
N ARG A 5 -11.58 -10.97 -17.43
CA ARG A 5 -11.82 -12.42 -17.37
C ARG A 5 -10.56 -13.14 -17.80
N LEU A 6 -10.12 -14.09 -16.98
CA LEU A 6 -8.94 -14.91 -17.23
C LEU A 6 -9.36 -16.38 -17.26
N ASN A 7 -8.83 -17.13 -18.21
CA ASN A 7 -8.99 -18.58 -18.22
C ASN A 7 -7.93 -19.20 -17.30
N LYS A 8 -8.36 -20.01 -16.33
CA LYS A 8 -7.47 -20.75 -15.42
C LYS A 8 -6.84 -21.93 -16.15
N THR A 9 -5.64 -21.71 -16.70
CA THR A 9 -4.79 -22.78 -17.23
C THR A 9 -3.90 -23.35 -16.12
N PRO A 10 -3.35 -24.56 -16.29
CA PRO A 10 -2.42 -25.13 -15.30
C PRO A 10 -1.24 -24.22 -14.96
N GLU A 11 -0.65 -23.57 -15.97
CA GLU A 11 0.48 -22.65 -15.80
C GLU A 11 0.07 -21.42 -15.01
N LEU A 12 -1.15 -20.92 -15.21
CA LEU A 12 -1.67 -19.79 -14.44
C LEU A 12 -1.90 -20.17 -12.97
N GLU A 13 -2.39 -21.38 -12.70
CA GLU A 13 -2.59 -21.88 -11.32
C GLU A 13 -1.26 -22.02 -10.57
N GLU A 14 -0.18 -22.44 -11.24
CA GLU A 14 1.17 -22.46 -10.66
C GLU A 14 1.63 -21.05 -10.26
N VAL A 15 1.45 -20.07 -11.14
CA VAL A 15 1.78 -18.66 -10.86
C VAL A 15 0.95 -18.12 -9.71
N LEU A 16 -0.37 -18.35 -9.71
CA LEU A 16 -1.26 -17.89 -8.65
C LEU A 16 -0.92 -18.53 -7.29
N THR A 17 -0.54 -19.80 -7.29
CA THR A 17 -0.09 -20.50 -6.08
C THR A 17 1.19 -19.88 -5.53
N TYR A 18 2.17 -19.61 -6.39
CA TYR A 18 3.38 -18.89 -6.01
C TYR A 18 3.07 -17.50 -5.43
N LEU A 19 2.22 -16.72 -6.11
CA LEU A 19 1.87 -15.37 -5.68
C LEU A 19 1.05 -15.37 -4.37
N ARG A 20 0.20 -16.37 -4.13
CA ARG A 20 -0.53 -16.50 -2.87
C ARG A 20 0.41 -16.72 -1.67
N ASN A 21 1.56 -17.36 -1.89
CA ASN A 21 2.59 -17.47 -0.85
C ASN A 21 3.31 -16.13 -0.60
N LYS A 22 3.48 -15.30 -1.64
CA LYS A 22 4.09 -13.96 -1.55
C LYS A 22 3.13 -12.95 -0.88
N TYR A 23 1.83 -13.03 -1.18
CA TYR A 23 0.79 -12.09 -0.73
C TYR A 23 -0.30 -12.79 0.08
N ARG A 24 0.07 -13.33 1.24
CA ARG A 24 -0.78 -14.24 2.04
C ARG A 24 -2.14 -13.68 2.47
N LEU A 25 -2.26 -12.35 2.58
CA LEU A 25 -3.47 -11.68 3.07
C LEU A 25 -4.38 -11.20 1.94
N LEU A 26 -3.96 -11.34 0.68
CA LEU A 26 -4.69 -10.81 -0.47
C LEU A 26 -5.55 -11.89 -1.12
N SER A 27 -6.74 -11.48 -1.58
CA SER A 27 -7.55 -12.31 -2.47
C SER A 27 -6.87 -12.50 -3.83
N GLU A 28 -7.24 -13.53 -4.58
CA GLU A 28 -6.67 -13.80 -5.92
C GLU A 28 -6.82 -12.59 -6.86
N ALA A 29 -7.96 -11.90 -6.79
CA ALA A 29 -8.21 -10.69 -7.57
C ALA A 29 -7.29 -9.52 -7.17
N GLU A 30 -7.00 -9.35 -5.88
CA GLU A 30 -6.07 -8.33 -5.39
C GLU A 30 -4.63 -8.66 -5.76
N ILE A 31 -4.25 -9.94 -5.68
CA ILE A 31 -2.96 -10.44 -6.14
C ILE A 31 -2.73 -10.06 -7.60
N ILE A 32 -3.72 -10.32 -8.47
CA ILE A 32 -3.63 -9.99 -9.90
C ILE A 32 -3.49 -8.47 -10.10
N LYS A 33 -4.25 -7.66 -9.36
CA LYS A 33 -4.15 -6.19 -9.43
C LYS A 33 -2.76 -5.70 -9.03
N VAL A 34 -2.22 -6.19 -7.92
CA VAL A 34 -0.88 -5.84 -7.43
C VAL A 34 0.19 -6.28 -8.42
N ALA A 35 0.12 -7.52 -8.92
CA ALA A 35 1.09 -8.04 -9.88
C ALA A 35 1.09 -7.24 -11.19
N LEU A 36 -0.09 -6.84 -11.69
CA LEU A 36 -0.20 -5.97 -12.86
C LEU A 36 0.35 -4.56 -12.59
N ALA A 37 0.02 -3.97 -11.44
CA ALA A 37 0.53 -2.67 -11.05
C ALA A 37 2.06 -2.68 -10.94
N GLU A 38 2.65 -3.68 -10.26
CA GLU A 38 4.10 -3.85 -10.13
C GLU A 38 4.76 -4.06 -11.50
N LYS A 39 4.18 -4.91 -12.36
CA LYS A 39 4.73 -5.25 -13.68
C LYS A 39 4.85 -4.03 -14.58
N TYR A 40 3.89 -3.11 -14.50
CA TYR A 40 3.80 -1.94 -15.35
C TYR A 40 4.11 -0.63 -14.61
N ALA A 41 4.59 -0.67 -13.36
CA ALA A 41 4.80 0.52 -12.53
C ALA A 41 5.78 1.54 -13.16
N LYS A 42 6.65 1.11 -14.07
CA LYS A 42 7.61 2.00 -14.76
C LYS A 42 7.02 2.60 -16.03
N GLU A 43 6.06 1.92 -16.63
CA GLU A 43 5.39 2.27 -17.88
C GLU A 43 4.15 3.13 -17.63
N VAL A 44 3.43 2.87 -16.54
CA VAL A 44 2.33 3.71 -16.05
C VAL A 44 2.79 4.46 -14.81
N ARG A 45 2.74 5.79 -14.88
CA ARG A 45 2.88 6.67 -13.72
C ARG A 45 1.62 6.56 -12.86
N ILE A 46 1.49 5.47 -12.12
CA ILE A 46 0.43 5.29 -11.13
C ILE A 46 0.87 6.03 -9.87
N PRO A 47 0.18 7.11 -9.48
CA PRO A 47 0.46 7.74 -8.19
C PRO A 47 0.06 6.75 -7.08
N LEU A 48 1.00 6.46 -6.17
CA LEU A 48 0.80 5.49 -5.07
C LEU A 48 -0.20 5.99 -4.03
N VAL A 49 -0.37 7.31 -3.98
CA VAL A 49 -1.27 8.04 -3.10
C VAL A 49 -1.95 9.13 -3.93
N ASP A 50 -3.12 9.60 -3.53
CA ASP A 50 -3.72 10.77 -4.16
C ASP A 50 -2.94 12.06 -3.83
N GLU A 51 -3.23 13.13 -4.57
CA GLU A 51 -2.53 14.41 -4.45
C GLU A 51 -2.67 15.03 -3.05
N GLU A 52 -3.80 14.82 -2.39
CA GLU A 52 -4.04 15.31 -1.03
C GLU A 52 -3.14 14.59 -0.02
N THR A 53 -3.10 13.26 -0.12
CA THR A 53 -2.23 12.41 0.69
C THR A 53 -0.76 12.72 0.43
N GLU A 54 -0.36 12.96 -0.82
CA GLU A 54 1.01 13.37 -1.16
C GLU A 54 1.39 14.71 -0.50
N LYS A 55 0.48 15.69 -0.47
CA LYS A 55 0.68 16.97 0.23
C LYS A 55 0.83 16.77 1.74
N LEU A 56 0.01 15.92 2.35
CA LEU A 56 0.09 15.62 3.79
C LEU A 56 1.42 14.93 4.15
N ILE A 57 1.89 13.99 3.32
CA ILE A 57 3.20 13.36 3.49
C ILE A 57 4.33 14.40 3.38
N ALA A 58 4.26 15.29 2.37
CA ALA A 58 5.25 16.34 2.20
C ALA A 58 5.29 17.31 3.40
N GLN A 59 4.13 17.69 3.94
CA GLN A 59 4.03 18.51 5.16
C GLN A 59 4.65 17.80 6.36
N GLY A 60 4.32 16.52 6.58
CA GLY A 60 4.90 15.73 7.68
C GLY A 60 6.42 15.62 7.60
N LEU A 61 6.98 15.47 6.38
CA LEU A 61 8.44 15.46 6.19
C LEU A 61 9.09 16.81 6.50
N ASP A 62 8.44 17.92 6.12
CA ASP A 62 8.92 19.27 6.47
C ASP A 62 8.81 19.53 7.98
N ASP A 63 7.75 19.07 8.62
CA ASP A 63 7.57 19.16 10.07
C ASP A 63 8.68 18.40 10.82
N ILE A 64 9.01 17.18 10.40
CA ILE A 64 10.15 16.42 10.95
C ILE A 64 11.45 17.21 10.80
N LYS A 65 11.72 17.75 9.61
CA LYS A 65 12.95 18.52 9.33
C LYS A 65 13.08 19.76 10.21
N ASN A 66 11.95 20.41 10.53
CA ASN A 66 11.92 21.62 11.34
C ASN A 66 11.69 21.35 12.84
N GLY A 67 11.66 20.09 13.28
CA GLY A 67 11.44 19.74 14.69
C GLY A 67 10.00 19.93 15.18
N ARG A 68 9.02 20.04 14.28
CA ARG A 68 7.60 20.18 14.58
C ARG A 68 6.93 18.80 14.70
N TYR A 69 7.43 17.96 15.58
CA TYR A 69 6.88 16.63 15.83
C TYR A 69 6.84 16.34 17.33
N THR A 70 5.97 15.41 17.73
CA THR A 70 5.89 14.92 19.11
C THR A 70 6.72 13.64 19.20
N GLU A 71 7.63 13.58 20.16
CA GLU A 71 8.36 12.35 20.51
C GLU A 71 7.58 11.58 21.58
N ILE A 72 7.29 10.31 21.29
CA ILE A 72 6.59 9.40 22.21
C ILE A 72 7.51 8.20 22.46
N LYS A 73 7.72 7.85 23.72
CA LYS A 73 8.74 6.86 24.13
C LYS A 73 8.14 5.54 24.58
N THR A 74 6.87 5.53 24.97
CA THR A 74 6.16 4.32 25.40
C THR A 74 4.78 4.18 24.77
N ASP A 75 4.26 2.97 24.75
CA ASP A 75 2.93 2.67 24.21
C ASP A 75 1.82 3.35 25.05
N GLU A 76 2.01 3.50 26.37
CA GLU A 76 1.04 4.20 27.23
C GLU A 76 0.98 5.71 26.92
N GLU A 77 2.12 6.32 26.60
CA GLU A 77 2.20 7.72 26.18
C GLU A 77 1.51 7.91 24.82
N LEU A 78 1.67 6.94 23.90
CA LEU A 78 0.99 6.94 22.60
C LEU A 78 -0.53 6.90 22.78
N ASP A 79 -1.02 5.96 23.59
CA ASP A 79 -2.44 5.80 23.86
C ASP A 79 -3.07 7.03 24.51
N ALA A 80 -2.34 7.68 25.43
CA ALA A 80 -2.80 8.91 26.07
C ALA A 80 -2.87 10.08 25.07
N TYR A 81 -1.87 10.21 24.20
CA TYR A 81 -1.82 11.24 23.17
C TYR A 81 -2.96 11.09 22.15
N LEU A 82 -3.15 9.88 21.61
CA LEU A 82 -4.20 9.61 20.62
C LEU A 82 -5.61 9.84 21.16
N LYS A 83 -5.84 9.63 22.47
CA LYS A 83 -7.12 9.94 23.12
C LYS A 83 -7.36 11.44 23.35
N SER A 84 -6.32 12.26 23.23
CA SER A 84 -6.39 13.71 23.42
C SER A 84 -6.56 14.52 22.13
N LEU A 85 -6.41 13.87 20.98
CA LEU A 85 -6.68 14.42 19.64
C LEU A 85 -8.18 14.43 19.33
#